data_AF-A0A3B0S5Y4-F1
#
_entry.id   AF-A0A3B0S5Y4-F1
#
_cell.length_a   1.000
_cell.length_b   1.000
_cell.length_c   1.000
_cell.angle_alpha   90.00
_cell.angle_beta   90.00
_cell.angle_gamma   90.00
#
_symmetry.space_group_name_H-M   'P 1'
#
loop_
_entity.id
_entity.type
_entity.pdbx_description
1 polymer ?
#
loop_
_entity_poly.entity_id
_entity_poly.type
_entity_poly.pdbx_seq_one_letter_code
_entity_poly.pdbx_strand_id
1 'polypeptide(L)'
;MAEAVWQDLKSENWHRTPDGQARGYIDGDYLRELWIHTGTACNLACDFCLEGSKPGDTRLGLVKLRDVEPYIAEAVELGVEQISFTGGEPFLARDMPKILHLAARYRPCLVLTNGTEA
;
A
#
# COMPACT_ATOMS: atom_id res chain seq x y z
N MET A 1 17.22 -11.43 -7.60
CA MET A 1 17.43 -9.99 -7.30
C MET A 1 16.69 -9.53 -6.05
N ALA A 2 15.45 -9.98 -5.78
CA ALA A 2 14.73 -9.68 -4.53
C ALA A 2 15.41 -10.26 -3.27
N GLU A 3 15.98 -11.47 -3.38
CA GLU A 3 16.71 -12.16 -2.30
C GLU A 3 17.85 -11.35 -1.68
N ALA A 4 18.53 -10.50 -2.47
CA ALA A 4 19.66 -9.70 -2.01
C ALA A 4 19.24 -8.47 -1.19
N VAL A 5 18.02 -7.95 -1.38
CA VAL A 5 17.53 -6.75 -0.69
C VAL A 5 17.06 -7.07 0.74
N TRP A 6 16.54 -8.28 0.97
CA TRP A 6 16.05 -8.71 2.29
C TRP A 6 17.13 -9.20 3.25
N GLN A 7 18.28 -9.63 2.73
CA GLN A 7 19.41 -10.08 3.54
C GLN A 7 20.03 -8.92 4.36
N ASP A 8 20.05 -7.71 3.80
CA ASP A 8 20.69 -6.54 4.43
C ASP A 8 19.82 -5.81 5.46
N LEU A 9 18.52 -6.12 5.56
CA LEU A 9 17.60 -5.48 6.53
C LEU A 9 17.54 -6.19 7.89
N LYS A 10 17.98 -7.46 7.97
CA LYS A 10 17.88 -8.29 9.18
C LYS A 10 19.10 -8.13 10.07
N SER A 11 19.23 -6.96 10.69
CA SER A 11 20.17 -6.77 11.80
C SER A 11 19.62 -7.37 13.10
N GLU A 12 20.47 -7.58 14.11
CA GLU A 12 20.03 -7.99 15.46
C GLU A 12 18.92 -7.09 16.05
N ASN A 13 18.84 -5.83 15.62
CA ASN A 13 17.81 -4.88 16.03
C ASN A 13 16.38 -5.30 15.60
N TRP A 14 16.25 -6.21 14.62
CA TRP A 14 14.97 -6.78 14.20
C TRP A 14 14.44 -7.81 15.19
N HIS A 15 15.34 -8.51 15.89
CA HIS A 15 15.01 -9.56 16.84
C HIS A 15 15.07 -9.07 18.29
N ARG A 16 15.79 -7.98 18.56
CA ARG A 16 15.97 -7.42 19.90
C ARG A 16 15.63 -5.94 20.02
N THR A 17 15.10 -5.57 21.18
CA THR A 17 14.87 -4.18 21.58
C THR A 17 16.19 -3.47 21.92
N PRO A 18 16.23 -2.13 22.02
CA PRO A 18 17.45 -1.40 22.40
C PRO A 18 18.04 -1.80 23.76
N ASP A 19 17.22 -2.33 24.67
CA ASP A 19 17.64 -2.87 25.98
C ASP A 19 17.91 -4.39 25.96
N GLY A 20 17.93 -5.02 24.78
CA GLY A 20 18.37 -6.40 24.57
C GLY A 20 17.31 -7.48 24.76
N GLN A 21 16.06 -7.11 25.06
CA GLN A 21 14.94 -8.05 25.16
C GLN A 21 14.51 -8.56 23.78
N ALA A 22 13.90 -9.74 23.72
CA ALA A 22 13.33 -10.24 22.46
C ALA A 22 12.16 -9.33 22.02
N ARG A 23 12.12 -8.93 20.74
CA ARG A 23 10.96 -8.23 20.18
C ARG A 23 9.79 -9.21 20.01
N GLY A 24 8.60 -8.73 20.32
CA GLY A 24 7.38 -9.42 19.89
C GLY A 24 7.30 -9.48 18.37
N TYR A 25 6.78 -10.57 17.83
CA TYR A 25 6.54 -10.76 16.41
C TYR A 25 5.10 -11.24 16.20
N ILE A 26 4.62 -11.05 14.97
CA ILE A 26 3.34 -11.61 14.52
C ILE A 26 3.68 -12.88 13.76
N ASP A 27 3.19 -14.02 14.26
CA ASP A 27 3.24 -15.30 13.56
C ASP A 27 2.00 -15.41 12.67
N GLY A 28 2.10 -14.88 11.45
CA GLY A 28 1.01 -14.88 10.48
C GLY A 28 1.10 -16.07 9.53
N ASP A 29 -0.04 -16.68 9.20
CA ASP A 29 -0.08 -17.84 8.29
C ASP A 29 0.26 -17.47 6.84
N TYR A 30 -0.46 -16.49 6.29
CA TYR A 30 -0.29 -16.02 4.92
C TYR A 30 -0.87 -14.61 4.74
N LEU A 31 -0.45 -13.91 3.69
CA LEU A 31 -0.97 -12.58 3.38
C LEU A 31 -2.39 -12.73 2.82
N ARG A 32 -3.41 -12.24 3.54
CA ARG A 32 -4.80 -12.28 3.03
C ARG A 32 -5.09 -11.14 2.08
N GLU A 33 -4.67 -9.93 2.43
CA GLU A 33 -5.01 -8.72 1.68
C GLU A 33 -3.85 -7.74 1.68
N LEU A 34 -3.54 -7.19 0.50
CA LEU A 34 -2.61 -6.08 0.35
C LEU A 34 -3.40 -4.78 0.25
N TRP A 35 -3.15 -3.84 1.16
CA TRP A 35 -3.71 -2.49 1.12
C TRP A 35 -2.67 -1.49 0.60
N ILE A 36 -3.02 -0.77 -0.46
CA ILE A 36 -2.19 0.28 -1.07
C ILE A 36 -2.85 1.64 -0.83
N HIS A 37 -2.16 2.50 -0.09
CA HIS A 37 -2.51 3.91 0.01
C HIS A 37 -1.96 4.65 -1.21
N THR A 38 -2.85 5.26 -2.00
CA THR A 38 -2.52 5.91 -3.28
C THR A 38 -1.94 7.32 -3.13
N GLY A 39 -1.95 7.88 -1.93
CA GLY A 39 -1.49 9.25 -1.59
C GLY A 39 -2.48 9.96 -0.67
N THR A 40 -2.18 11.22 -0.29
CA THR A 40 -3.07 12.04 0.57
C THR A 40 -3.93 13.04 -0.19
N ALA A 41 -3.69 13.28 -1.49
CA ALA A 41 -4.48 14.22 -2.27
C ALA A 41 -5.93 13.71 -2.46
N CYS A 42 -6.90 14.59 -2.21
CA CYS A 42 -8.33 14.34 -2.46
C CYS A 42 -8.96 15.58 -3.10
N ASN A 43 -10.00 15.42 -3.90
CA ASN A 43 -10.77 16.53 -4.48
C ASN A 43 -11.86 17.06 -3.53
N LEU A 44 -12.11 16.37 -2.42
CA LEU A 44 -12.99 16.79 -1.33
C LEU A 44 -12.18 17.17 -0.09
N ALA A 45 -12.80 17.90 0.85
CA ALA A 45 -12.23 18.25 2.15
C ALA A 45 -13.25 17.93 3.26
N CYS A 46 -13.53 16.64 3.46
CA CYS A 46 -14.54 16.19 4.43
C CYS A 46 -14.08 16.45 5.87
N ASP A 47 -14.90 17.11 6.69
CA ASP A 47 -14.59 17.44 8.10
C ASP A 47 -14.35 16.20 8.98
N PHE A 48 -14.82 15.03 8.54
CA PHE A 48 -14.66 13.74 9.22
C PHE A 48 -13.55 12.86 8.62
N CYS A 49 -12.74 13.37 7.69
CA CYS A 49 -11.68 12.57 7.08
C CYS A 49 -10.57 12.27 8.10
N LEU A 50 -10.36 10.98 8.41
CA LEU A 50 -9.32 10.53 9.36
C LEU A 50 -7.92 11.01 8.97
N GLU A 51 -7.58 10.94 7.69
CA GLU A 51 -6.28 11.37 7.18
C GLU A 51 -6.20 12.89 6.98
N GLY A 52 -7.33 13.60 6.97
CA GLY A 52 -7.38 15.04 6.66
C GLY A 52 -7.04 15.35 5.20
N SER A 53 -7.20 14.38 4.30
CA SER A 53 -6.99 14.54 2.86
C SER A 53 -7.86 15.65 2.26
N LYS A 54 -7.25 16.44 1.37
CA LYS A 54 -7.87 17.63 0.77
C LYS A 54 -7.19 18.06 -0.53
N PRO A 55 -7.77 19.02 -1.28
CA PRO A 55 -7.13 19.54 -2.48
C PRO A 55 -5.75 20.13 -2.17
N GLY A 56 -4.75 19.75 -2.94
CA GLY A 56 -3.37 20.21 -2.78
C GLY A 56 -2.58 19.56 -1.63
N ASP A 57 -3.12 18.53 -0.96
CA ASP A 57 -2.35 17.78 0.03
C ASP A 57 -1.27 16.92 -0.64
N THR A 58 -0.01 17.15 -0.28
CA THR A 58 1.17 16.49 -0.85
C THR A 58 2.01 15.75 0.18
N ARG A 59 1.47 15.50 1.39
CA ARG A 59 2.20 14.80 2.47
C ARG A 59 2.64 13.40 2.06
N LEU A 60 1.76 12.65 1.40
CA LEU A 60 2.09 11.41 0.71
C LEU A 60 1.85 11.61 -0.79
N GLY A 61 2.91 11.43 -1.58
CA GLY A 61 2.85 11.56 -3.03
C GLY A 61 1.92 10.53 -3.66
N LEU A 62 1.32 10.90 -4.80
CA LEU A 62 0.48 9.99 -5.57
C LEU A 62 1.32 8.83 -6.12
N VAL A 63 0.84 7.61 -5.93
CA VAL A 63 1.51 6.39 -6.38
C VAL A 63 1.65 6.35 -7.90
N LYS A 64 2.76 5.77 -8.38
CA LYS A 64 2.98 5.43 -9.79
C LYS A 64 3.00 3.93 -9.96
N LEU A 65 2.75 3.47 -11.19
CA LEU A 65 2.74 2.03 -11.50
C LEU A 65 4.04 1.34 -11.04
N ARG A 66 5.19 1.93 -11.39
CA ARG A 66 6.52 1.38 -11.06
C ARG A 66 6.77 1.25 -9.55
N ASP A 67 6.08 2.07 -8.75
CA ASP A 67 6.27 2.10 -7.29
C ASP A 67 5.46 0.96 -6.65
N VAL A 68 4.35 0.56 -7.28
CA VAL A 68 3.40 -0.44 -6.76
C VAL A 68 3.64 -1.84 -7.32
N GLU A 69 4.06 -1.94 -8.58
CA GLU A 69 4.33 -3.21 -9.29
C GLU A 69 5.19 -4.22 -8.51
N PRO A 70 6.35 -3.86 -7.91
CA PRO A 70 7.16 -4.84 -7.18
C PRO A 70 6.42 -5.41 -5.95
N TYR A 71 5.61 -4.61 -5.26
CA TYR A 71 4.88 -5.05 -4.08
C TYR A 71 3.66 -5.90 -4.44
N ILE A 72 3.02 -5.66 -5.57
CA ILE A 72 1.98 -6.58 -6.08
C ILE A 72 2.60 -7.93 -6.41
N ALA A 73 3.75 -7.96 -7.09
CA ALA A 73 4.43 -9.20 -7.42
C ALA A 73 4.81 -9.99 -6.16
N GLU A 74 5.40 -9.32 -5.16
CA GLU A 74 5.75 -9.94 -3.88
C GLU A 74 4.51 -10.45 -3.13
N ALA A 75 3.43 -9.67 -3.07
CA ALA A 75 2.20 -10.09 -2.41
C ALA A 75 1.60 -11.34 -3.08
N VAL A 76 1.70 -11.46 -4.40
CA VAL A 76 1.29 -12.66 -5.13
C VAL A 76 2.12 -13.88 -4.72
N GLU A 77 3.44 -13.73 -4.57
CA GLU A 77 4.32 -14.79 -4.06
C GLU A 77 3.98 -15.19 -2.62
N LEU A 78 3.51 -14.24 -1.81
CA LEU A 78 3.04 -14.46 -0.43
C LEU A 78 1.60 -15.00 -0.32
N GLY A 79 0.94 -15.28 -1.46
CA GLY A 79 -0.39 -15.89 -1.48
C GLY A 79 -1.56 -14.93 -1.30
N VAL A 80 -1.36 -13.62 -1.50
CA VAL A 80 -2.41 -12.59 -1.34
C VAL A 80 -3.73 -12.96 -1.99
N GLU A 81 -4.86 -12.82 -1.30
CA GLU A 81 -6.18 -13.18 -1.82
C GLU A 81 -6.88 -11.98 -2.47
N GLN A 82 -6.62 -10.76 -2.01
CA GLN A 82 -7.23 -9.50 -2.50
C GLN A 82 -6.23 -8.33 -2.50
N ILE A 83 -6.40 -7.41 -3.45
CA ILE A 83 -5.62 -6.17 -3.51
C ILE A 83 -6.56 -4.97 -3.38
N SER A 84 -6.36 -4.13 -2.38
CA SER A 84 -7.25 -3.04 -2.01
C SER A 84 -6.57 -1.69 -2.11
N PHE A 85 -7.30 -0.70 -2.59
CA PHE A 85 -6.80 0.64 -2.84
C PHE A 85 -7.63 1.67 -2.06
N THR A 86 -6.93 2.55 -1.37
CA THR A 86 -7.47 3.64 -0.56
C THR A 86 -6.51 4.84 -0.59
N GLY A 87 -6.80 5.92 0.13
CA GLY A 87 -5.93 7.10 0.23
C GLY A 87 -6.75 8.35 0.50
N GLY A 88 -6.35 9.46 -0.13
CA GLY A 88 -7.28 10.53 -0.47
C GLY A 88 -8.29 10.02 -1.50
N GLU A 89 -8.28 10.56 -2.72
CA GLU A 89 -9.10 10.00 -3.81
C GLU A 89 -8.21 9.18 -4.75
N PRO A 90 -8.35 7.84 -4.80
CA PRO A 90 -7.53 6.96 -5.65
C PRO A 90 -7.45 7.39 -7.12
N PHE A 91 -8.54 7.89 -7.69
CA PHE A 91 -8.57 8.25 -9.11
C PHE A 91 -7.88 9.58 -9.43
N LEU A 92 -7.37 10.32 -8.45
CA LEU A 92 -6.43 11.42 -8.70
C LEU A 92 -5.03 10.93 -9.09
N ALA A 93 -4.66 9.69 -8.72
CA ALA A 93 -3.42 9.09 -9.19
C ALA A 93 -3.55 8.71 -10.68
N ARG A 94 -2.81 9.39 -11.56
CA ARG A 94 -2.91 9.20 -13.02
C ARG A 94 -2.66 7.76 -13.48
N ASP A 95 -1.84 7.01 -12.75
CA ASP A 95 -1.53 5.62 -13.07
C ASP A 95 -2.55 4.63 -12.49
N MET A 96 -3.54 5.07 -11.72
CA MET A 96 -4.52 4.20 -11.06
C MET A 96 -5.21 3.21 -12.01
N PRO A 97 -5.65 3.59 -13.23
CA PRO A 97 -6.21 2.62 -14.19
C PRO A 97 -5.21 1.55 -14.62
N LYS A 98 -3.93 1.89 -14.78
CA LYS A 98 -2.87 0.92 -15.13
C LYS A 98 -2.55 -0.01 -13.97
N ILE A 99 -2.53 0.53 -12.74
CA ILE A 99 -2.33 -0.23 -11.50
C ILE A 99 -3.47 -1.24 -11.34
N LEU A 100 -4.72 -0.81 -11.50
CA LEU A 100 -5.89 -1.70 -11.44
C LEU A 100 -5.84 -2.77 -12.53
N HIS A 101 -5.48 -2.40 -13.76
CA HIS A 101 -5.33 -3.37 -14.84
C HIS A 101 -4.28 -4.43 -14.51
N LEU A 102 -3.14 -4.04 -13.94
CA LEU A 102 -2.10 -4.99 -13.50
C LEU A 102 -2.61 -5.87 -12.35
N ALA A 103 -3.12 -5.27 -11.27
CA ALA A 103 -3.56 -5.97 -10.07
C ALA A 103 -4.68 -6.99 -10.35
N ALA A 104 -5.66 -6.60 -11.17
CA ALA A 104 -6.80 -7.43 -11.54
C ALA A 104 -6.42 -8.67 -12.37
N ARG A 105 -5.21 -8.72 -12.95
CA ARG A 105 -4.70 -9.94 -13.60
C ARG A 105 -4.35 -11.04 -12.59
N TYR A 106 -4.10 -10.66 -11.34
CA TYR A 106 -3.67 -11.59 -10.32
C TYR A 106 -4.77 -11.90 -9.31
N ARG A 107 -5.47 -10.87 -8.80
CA ARG A 107 -6.44 -11.02 -7.70
C ARG A 107 -7.61 -10.02 -7.81
N PRO A 108 -8.75 -10.30 -7.16
CA PRO A 108 -9.83 -9.33 -7.00
C PRO A 108 -9.32 -8.00 -6.44
N CYS A 109 -9.89 -6.91 -6.95
CA CYS A 109 -9.53 -5.55 -6.54
C CYS A 109 -10.70 -4.85 -5.87
N LEU A 110 -10.45 -4.22 -4.72
CA LEU A 110 -11.37 -3.30 -4.05
C LEU A 110 -10.82 -1.87 -4.14
N VAL A 111 -11.66 -0.89 -4.48
CA VAL A 111 -11.28 0.52 -4.49
C VAL A 111 -12.24 1.30 -3.61
N LEU A 112 -11.70 2.00 -2.62
CA LEU A 112 -12.46 2.93 -1.79
C LEU A 112 -12.33 4.34 -2.39
N THR A 113 -13.39 4.80 -3.05
CA THR A 113 -13.45 6.09 -3.75
C THR A 113 -14.64 6.90 -3.27
N ASN A 114 -14.55 8.22 -3.35
CA ASN A 114 -15.67 9.11 -3.11
C ASN A 114 -16.71 9.10 -4.25
N GLY A 115 -16.38 8.51 -5.41
CA GLY A 115 -17.30 8.32 -6.53
C GLY A 115 -17.76 9.60 -7.22
N THR A 116 -17.10 10.73 -6.97
CA THR A 116 -17.38 12.00 -7.65
C THR A 116 -16.72 12.03 -9.03
N GLU A 117 -17.25 12.84 -9.93
CA GLU A 117 -16.54 13.17 -11.17
C GLU A 117 -15.27 13.96 -10.83
N ALA A 118 -14.14 13.54 -11.40
CA ALA A 118 -12.83 14.13 -11.16
C ALA A 118 -12.60 15.38 -12.02
#